data_AF-A0A1S9PK67-F1
#
_entry.id   AF-A0A1S9PK67-F1
#
_cell.length_a   1.000
_cell.length_b   1.000
_cell.length_c   1.000
_cell.angle_alpha   90.00
_cell.angle_beta   90.00
_cell.angle_gamma   90.00
#
_symmetry.space_group_name_H-M   'P 1'
#
loop_
_entity.id
_entity.type
_entity.pdbx_description
1 polymer ?
#
loop_
_entity_poly.entity_id
_entity_poly.type
_entity_poly.pdbx_seq_one_letter_code
_entity_poly.pdbx_strand_id
1 'polypeptide(L)'
;MNFINERRGRNAAATSNKSVLNAAMCLAKYVQPKTLLNFVDTGRFDDVSDLDKFILKVKDNGKYNYSRKVRQDKGGFNYKYISVFESNGPEGFKIVLLDNMDHFLREYHLGLFTIDFTLEDLVKEAEKSQQA
;
A
#
# COMPACT_ATOMS: atom_id res chain seq x y z
N MET A 1 21.72 55.61 3.11
CA MET A 1 20.85 54.43 3.29
C MET A 1 21.05 53.52 2.09
N ASN A 2 21.87 52.47 2.23
CA ASN A 2 22.12 51.51 1.16
C ASN A 2 21.56 50.16 1.59
N PHE A 3 20.45 49.74 0.97
CA PHE A 3 19.86 48.42 1.18
C PHE A 3 20.50 47.43 0.20
N ILE A 4 21.31 46.51 0.75
CA ILE A 4 21.86 45.35 0.04
C ILE A 4 20.74 44.30 -0.06
N ASN A 5 20.29 44.01 -1.28
CA ASN A 5 19.33 42.95 -1.57
C ASN A 5 20.08 41.62 -1.80
N GLU A 6 20.45 40.93 -0.72
CA GLU A 6 20.90 39.54 -0.78
C GLU A 6 19.70 38.60 -0.95
N ARG A 7 19.28 38.32 -2.19
CA ARG A 7 18.37 37.21 -2.48
C ARG A 7 19.14 35.88 -2.36
N ARG A 8 19.21 35.35 -1.14
CA ARG A 8 19.56 33.94 -0.87
C ARG A 8 18.42 33.03 -1.32
N GLY A 9 18.39 32.73 -2.62
CA GLY A 9 17.63 31.61 -3.17
C GLY A 9 18.35 30.30 -2.84
N ARG A 10 18.27 29.84 -1.59
CA ARG A 10 18.58 28.45 -1.24
C ARG A 10 17.55 27.57 -1.94
N ASN A 11 17.90 27.03 -3.11
CA ASN A 11 17.29 25.80 -3.59
C ASN A 11 17.75 24.67 -2.66
N ALA A 12 17.09 24.55 -1.52
CA ALA A 12 17.14 23.32 -0.75
C ALA A 12 16.46 22.25 -1.61
N ALA A 13 17.27 21.38 -2.22
CA ALA A 13 16.80 20.08 -2.64
C ALA A 13 16.18 19.44 -1.39
N ALA A 14 14.84 19.47 -1.31
CA ALA A 14 14.11 18.72 -0.33
C ALA A 14 14.24 17.25 -0.72
N THR A 15 15.40 16.66 -0.47
CA THR A 15 15.57 15.22 -0.38
C THR A 15 14.77 14.80 0.85
N SER A 16 13.45 14.70 0.70
CA SER A 16 12.66 13.97 1.68
C SER A 16 13.16 12.54 1.58
N ASN A 17 14.04 12.13 2.50
CA ASN A 17 14.37 10.73 2.71
C ASN A 17 13.10 10.04 3.20
N LYS A 18 12.16 9.77 2.29
CA LYS A 18 11.01 8.91 2.57
C LYS A 18 11.60 7.54 2.88
N SER A 19 11.25 6.98 4.03
CA SER A 19 11.74 5.63 4.37
C SER A 19 11.23 4.64 3.34
N VAL A 20 12.09 3.77 2.84
CA VAL A 20 11.68 2.66 1.97
C VAL A 20 11.24 1.51 2.86
N LEU A 21 9.97 1.12 2.76
CA LEU A 21 9.41 -0.03 3.44
C LEU A 21 9.63 -1.27 2.57
N ASN A 22 10.44 -2.21 3.04
CA ASN A 22 10.66 -3.49 2.37
C ASN A 22 9.57 -4.53 2.74
N ALA A 23 9.58 -5.68 2.06
CA ALA A 23 8.58 -6.75 2.25
C ALA A 23 8.54 -7.27 3.70
N ALA A 24 9.69 -7.53 4.32
CA ALA A 24 9.77 -8.04 5.70
C ALA A 24 9.17 -7.05 6.71
N MET A 25 9.48 -5.75 6.58
CA MET A 25 8.90 -4.70 7.41
C MET A 25 7.40 -4.55 7.18
N CYS A 26 6.95 -4.72 5.94
CA CYS A 26 5.53 -4.71 5.61
C CYS A 26 4.78 -5.86 6.30
N LEU A 27 5.32 -7.08 6.24
CA LEU A 27 4.74 -8.25 6.89
C LEU A 27 4.74 -8.13 8.43
N ALA A 28 5.80 -7.55 9.00
CA ALA A 28 5.88 -7.34 10.44
C ALA A 28 4.83 -6.34 10.97
N LYS A 29 4.49 -5.32 10.18
CA LYS A 29 3.67 -4.18 10.63
C LYS A 29 2.22 -4.20 10.13
N TYR A 30 1.98 -4.65 8.91
CA TYR A 30 0.69 -4.41 8.23
C TYR A 30 -0.07 -5.67 7.82
N VAL A 31 0.60 -6.75 7.43
CA VAL A 31 -0.04 -7.96 6.91
C VAL A 31 0.66 -9.19 7.48
N GLN A 32 -0.07 -10.03 8.22
CA GLN A 32 0.51 -11.24 8.77
C GLN A 32 0.83 -12.24 7.64
N PRO A 33 2.01 -12.90 7.67
CA PRO A 33 2.39 -13.90 6.67
C PRO A 33 1.30 -14.96 6.43
N LYS A 34 0.71 -15.49 7.50
CA LYS A 34 -0.35 -16.51 7.41
C LYS A 34 -1.60 -16.00 6.70
N THR A 35 -2.03 -14.77 6.99
CA THR A 35 -3.21 -14.17 6.35
C THR A 35 -2.96 -13.93 4.87
N LEU A 36 -1.76 -13.44 4.51
CA LEU A 36 -1.38 -13.22 3.12
C LEU A 36 -1.37 -14.53 2.33
N LEU A 37 -0.68 -15.56 2.84
CA LEU A 37 -0.58 -16.85 2.16
C LEU A 37 -1.97 -17.49 1.98
N ASN A 38 -2.79 -17.50 3.04
CA ASN A 38 -4.16 -18.00 2.93
C ASN A 38 -4.99 -17.20 1.90
N PHE A 39 -4.81 -15.88 1.84
CA PHE A 39 -5.50 -15.05 0.86
C PHE A 39 -5.05 -15.34 -0.58
N VAL A 40 -3.76 -15.59 -0.81
CA VAL A 40 -3.25 -15.94 -2.14
C VAL A 40 -3.67 -17.35 -2.55
N ASP A 41 -3.66 -18.31 -1.62
CA ASP A 41 -4.00 -19.71 -1.89
C ASP A 41 -5.49 -19.96 -2.08
N THR A 42 -6.33 -19.29 -1.27
CA THR A 42 -7.79 -19.54 -1.22
C THR A 42 -8.63 -18.39 -1.74
N GLY A 43 -8.02 -17.23 -1.98
CA GLY A 43 -8.71 -16.06 -2.49
C GLY A 43 -9.21 -16.26 -3.92
N ARG A 44 -10.21 -15.47 -4.29
CA ARG A 44 -10.66 -15.42 -5.68
C ARG A 44 -9.55 -14.82 -6.53
N PHE A 45 -9.34 -15.37 -7.72
CA PHE A 45 -8.33 -14.89 -8.66
C PHE A 45 -8.39 -13.37 -8.87
N ASP A 46 -9.59 -12.81 -9.03
CA ASP A 46 -9.77 -11.36 -9.21
C ASP A 46 -9.32 -10.54 -7.99
N ASP A 47 -9.57 -11.04 -6.77
CA ASP A 47 -9.16 -10.33 -5.54
C ASP A 47 -7.63 -10.33 -5.37
N VAL A 48 -6.96 -11.43 -5.75
CA VAL A 48 -5.49 -11.54 -5.74
C VAL A 48 -4.89 -10.68 -6.86
N SER A 49 -5.47 -10.73 -8.06
CA SER A 49 -5.03 -9.91 -9.20
C SER A 49 -5.14 -8.41 -8.90
N ASP A 50 -6.24 -7.99 -8.28
CA ASP A 50 -6.42 -6.59 -7.91
C ASP A 50 -5.45 -6.17 -6.81
N LEU A 51 -5.15 -7.04 -5.82
CA LEU A 51 -4.11 -6.79 -4.83
C LEU A 51 -2.74 -6.56 -5.47
N ASP A 52 -2.35 -7.37 -6.45
CA ASP A 52 -1.09 -7.19 -7.17
C ASP A 52 -1.02 -5.83 -7.90
N LYS A 53 -2.08 -5.49 -8.65
CA LYS A 53 -2.19 -4.18 -9.31
C LYS A 53 -2.08 -3.02 -8.32
N PHE A 54 -2.67 -3.16 -7.14
CA PHE A 54 -2.57 -2.17 -6.08
C PHE A 54 -1.15 -2.01 -5.58
N ILE A 55 -0.44 -3.10 -5.26
CA ILE A 55 0.95 -3.04 -4.81
C ILE A 55 1.85 -2.42 -5.87
N LEU A 56 1.69 -2.79 -7.14
CA LEU A 56 2.41 -2.17 -8.26
C LEU A 56 2.14 -0.66 -8.35
N LYS A 57 0.87 -0.25 -8.25
CA LYS A 57 0.51 1.19 -8.25
C LYS A 57 1.14 1.96 -7.09
N VAL A 58 1.21 1.36 -5.91
CA VAL A 58 1.84 1.95 -4.72
C VAL A 58 3.36 2.04 -4.89
N LYS A 59 3.99 0.99 -5.43
CA LYS A 59 5.42 0.93 -5.77
C LYS A 59 5.83 2.01 -6.76
N ASP A 60 5.00 2.26 -7.77
CA ASP A 60 5.20 3.33 -8.75
C ASP A 60 4.89 4.74 -8.20
N ASN A 61 4.67 4.86 -6.88
CA ASN A 61 4.31 6.10 -6.19
C ASN A 61 3.04 6.75 -6.79
N GLY A 62 2.14 5.91 -7.29
CA GLY A 62 0.89 6.30 -7.91
C GLY A 62 -0.07 6.90 -6.90
N LYS A 63 -0.62 8.08 -7.23
CA LYS A 63 -1.71 8.68 -6.46
C LYS A 63 -3.03 8.02 -6.82
N TYR A 64 -3.88 7.81 -5.83
CA TYR A 64 -5.23 7.29 -6.02
C TYR A 64 -6.18 7.89 -5.01
N ASN A 65 -7.47 7.89 -5.35
CA ASN A 65 -8.52 8.12 -4.38
C ASN A 65 -9.12 6.76 -4.01
N TYR A 66 -9.58 6.60 -2.77
CA TYR A 66 -10.22 5.35 -2.37
C TYR A 66 -11.43 5.59 -1.48
N SER A 67 -12.38 4.67 -1.53
CA SER A 67 -13.53 4.61 -0.64
C SER A 67 -13.53 3.30 0.11
N ARG A 68 -13.50 3.36 1.44
CA ARG A 68 -13.54 2.21 2.32
C ARG A 68 -14.97 1.79 2.60
N LYS A 69 -15.25 0.48 2.48
CA LYS A 69 -16.55 -0.12 2.77
C LYS A 69 -16.38 -1.38 3.60
N VAL A 70 -17.38 -1.67 4.43
CA VAL A 70 -17.52 -2.93 5.15
C VAL A 70 -18.71 -3.67 4.57
N ARG A 71 -18.54 -4.95 4.23
CA ARG A 71 -19.61 -5.82 3.73
C ARG A 71 -19.57 -7.13 4.47
N GLN A 72 -20.70 -7.82 4.44
CA GLN A 72 -20.81 -9.19 4.87
C GLN A 72 -20.77 -10.10 3.64
N ASP A 73 -20.03 -11.20 3.73
CA ASP A 73 -20.03 -12.24 2.70
C ASP A 73 -21.25 -13.17 2.87
N LYS A 74 -21.36 -14.18 2.00
CA LYS A 74 -22.44 -15.18 2.05
C LYS A 74 -22.36 -16.11 3.27
N GLY A 75 -21.17 -16.27 3.85
CA GLY A 75 -20.93 -17.06 5.06
C GLY A 75 -21.22 -16.29 6.35
N GLY A 76 -21.61 -15.02 6.25
CA GLY A 76 -21.89 -14.16 7.40
C GLY A 76 -20.67 -13.45 7.96
N PHE A 77 -19.50 -13.57 7.33
CA PHE A 77 -18.27 -12.91 7.76
C PHE A 77 -18.20 -11.48 7.23
N ASN A 78 -17.92 -10.54 8.13
CA ASN A 78 -17.70 -9.16 7.74
C ASN A 78 -16.27 -8.98 7.23
N TYR A 79 -16.13 -8.41 6.04
CA TYR A 79 -14.85 -8.05 5.43
C TYR A 79 -14.81 -6.57 5.07
N LYS A 80 -13.61 -6.01 5.10
CA LYS A 80 -13.32 -4.63 4.72
C LYS A 80 -12.72 -4.63 3.31
N TYR A 81 -13.11 -3.68 2.49
CA TYR A 81 -12.47 -3.47 1.20
C TYR A 81 -12.38 -1.98 0.87
N ILE A 82 -11.48 -1.65 -0.04
CA ILE A 82 -11.40 -0.34 -0.67
C ILE A 82 -11.74 -0.47 -2.14
N SER A 83 -12.54 0.48 -2.62
CA SER A 83 -12.68 0.75 -4.05
C SER A 83 -11.64 1.82 -4.40
N VAL A 84 -10.69 1.51 -5.28
CA VAL A 84 -9.66 2.44 -5.73
C VAL A 84 -10.10 3.09 -7.03
N PHE A 85 -10.06 4.42 -7.08
CA PHE A 85 -10.47 5.23 -8.21
C PHE A 85 -9.26 5.93 -8.81
N GLU A 86 -9.20 5.96 -10.13
CA GLU A 86 -8.23 6.79 -10.84
C GLU A 86 -8.61 8.27 -10.74
N SER A 87 -7.63 9.16 -10.91
CA SER A 87 -7.89 10.60 -10.88
C SER A 87 -8.78 10.97 -12.08
N ASN A 88 -10.07 11.22 -11.82
CA ASN A 88 -11.13 11.49 -12.82
C ASN A 88 -11.55 10.29 -13.70
N GLY A 89 -11.25 9.06 -13.28
CA GLY A 89 -11.60 7.83 -14.02
C GLY A 89 -12.70 6.99 -13.36
N PRO A 90 -13.17 5.92 -14.03
CA PRO A 90 -14.06 4.92 -13.44
C PRO A 90 -13.41 4.20 -12.24
N GLU A 91 -14.21 3.43 -11.49
CA GLU A 91 -13.69 2.53 -10.44
C GLU A 91 -12.64 1.60 -11.06
N GLY A 92 -11.39 1.68 -10.57
CA GLY A 92 -10.26 0.99 -11.17
C GLY A 92 -10.19 -0.47 -10.74
N PHE A 93 -10.16 -0.72 -9.43
CA PHE A 93 -10.07 -2.07 -8.87
C PHE A 93 -10.48 -2.08 -7.39
N LYS A 94 -10.82 -3.27 -6.87
CA LYS A 94 -11.34 -3.46 -5.51
C LYS A 94 -10.35 -4.30 -4.70
N ILE A 95 -9.87 -3.76 -3.58
CA ILE A 95 -8.90 -4.45 -2.72
C ILE A 95 -9.56 -4.87 -1.42
N VAL A 96 -9.52 -6.17 -1.11
CA VAL A 96 -9.87 -6.68 0.22
C VAL A 96 -8.75 -6.30 1.18
N LEU A 97 -9.10 -5.63 2.29
CA LEU A 97 -8.12 -5.22 3.28
C LEU A 97 -7.81 -6.38 4.22
N LEU A 98 -6.58 -6.87 4.14
CA LEU A 98 -6.02 -7.84 5.07
C LEU A 98 -5.53 -7.14 6.34
N ASP A 99 -5.72 -7.76 7.50
CA ASP A 99 -5.17 -7.32 8.80
C ASP A 99 -5.17 -5.79 9.02
N ASN A 100 -3.99 -5.17 9.02
CA ASN A 100 -3.74 -3.75 9.26
C ASN A 100 -3.45 -2.96 7.97
N MET A 101 -3.87 -3.45 6.79
CA MET A 101 -3.71 -2.72 5.52
C MET A 101 -4.38 -1.34 5.53
N ASP A 102 -5.40 -1.13 6.35
CA ASP A 102 -5.99 0.19 6.55
C ASP A 102 -4.96 1.21 7.09
N HIS A 103 -4.08 0.74 8.00
CA HIS A 103 -3.00 1.55 8.55
C HIS A 103 -1.91 1.80 7.51
N PHE A 104 -1.56 0.78 6.71
CA PHE A 104 -0.63 0.90 5.58
C PHE A 104 -1.08 2.01 4.63
N LEU A 105 -2.36 2.00 4.22
CA LEU A 105 -2.94 3.01 3.34
C LEU A 105 -2.81 4.42 3.93
N ARG A 106 -3.19 4.59 5.20
CA ARG A 106 -3.11 5.90 5.87
C ARG A 106 -1.69 6.44 5.89
N GLU A 107 -0.72 5.63 6.32
CA GLU A 107 0.69 6.05 6.38
C GLU A 107 1.28 6.33 4.98
N TYR A 108 0.92 5.52 3.99
CA TYR A 108 1.30 5.77 2.59
C TYR A 108 0.72 7.08 2.06
N HIS A 109 -0.58 7.35 2.32
CA HIS A 109 -1.23 8.60 1.92
C HIS A 109 -0.66 9.85 2.58
N LEU A 110 -0.18 9.72 3.82
CA LEU A 110 0.56 10.77 4.52
C LEU A 110 1.99 10.94 3.97
N GLY A 111 2.43 10.07 3.05
CA GLY A 111 3.74 10.12 2.42
C GLY A 111 4.87 9.70 3.35
N LEU A 112 4.59 8.92 4.40
CA LEU A 112 5.57 8.52 5.42
C LEU A 112 6.61 7.54 4.86
N PHE A 113 6.23 6.72 3.87
CA PHE A 113 7.13 5.78 3.22
C PHE A 113 6.83 5.62 1.72
N THR A 114 7.76 4.99 1.02
CA THR A 114 7.55 4.36 -0.30
C THR A 114 7.82 2.87 -0.18
N ILE A 115 7.39 2.06 -1.14
CA ILE A 115 7.70 0.62 -1.18
C ILE A 115 8.56 0.31 -2.40
N ASP A 116 9.35 -0.75 -2.33
CA ASP A 116 10.19 -1.26 -3.44
C ASP A 116 9.87 -2.72 -3.82
N PHE A 117 8.95 -3.37 -3.11
CA PHE A 117 8.56 -4.76 -3.30
C PHE A 117 7.32 -4.93 -4.19
N THR A 118 7.18 -6.11 -4.78
CA THR A 118 5.97 -6.59 -5.48
C THR A 118 5.14 -7.53 -4.59
N LEU A 119 3.96 -7.94 -5.04
CA LEU A 119 3.20 -8.97 -4.32
C LEU A 119 3.96 -10.29 -4.25
N GLU A 120 4.67 -10.66 -5.32
CA GLU A 120 5.51 -11.86 -5.35
C GLU A 120 6.62 -11.83 -4.28
N ASP A 121 7.27 -10.67 -4.10
CA ASP A 121 8.28 -10.49 -3.05
C ASP A 121 7.67 -10.65 -1.64
N LEU A 122 6.46 -10.13 -1.42
CA LEU A 122 5.74 -10.30 -0.15
C LEU A 122 5.40 -11.78 0.12
N VAL A 123 4.94 -12.50 -0.90
CA VAL A 123 4.60 -13.93 -0.78
C VAL A 123 5.85 -14.74 -0.46
N LYS A 124 6.94 -14.55 -1.21
CA LYS A 124 8.23 -15.22 -0.95
C LYS A 124 8.75 -14.95 0.45
N GLU A 125 8.62 -13.72 0.93
CA GLU A 125 9.07 -13.37 2.28
C GLU A 125 8.16 -13.96 3.36
N ALA A 126 6.86 -14.06 3.10
CA ALA A 126 5.91 -14.73 3.99
C ALA A 126 6.17 -16.23 4.11
N GLU A 127 6.49 -16.91 3.00
CA GLU A 127 6.85 -18.33 2.99
C GLU A 127 8.09 -18.62 3.82
N LYS A 128 9.16 -17.81 3.67
CA LYS A 128 10.36 -17.92 4.51
C LYS A 128 10.06 -17.75 5.99
N SER A 129 9.19 -16.79 6.32
CA SER A 129 8.83 -16.47 7.71
C SER A 129 8.06 -17.59 8.41
N GLN A 130 7.47 -18.55 7.68
CA GLN A 130 6.81 -19.72 8.27
C GLN A 130 7.76 -20.91 8.49
N GLN A 131 8.95 -20.88 7.90
CA GLN A 131 9.95 -21.94 8.03
C GLN A 131 10.99 -21.64 9.12
N ALA A 132 10.98 -20.42 9.67
CA ALA A 132 11.84 -19.95 10.75
C ALA A 132 11.17 -20.11 12.12
#